data_AF-A0A535L0Q6-F1
#
_entry.id   AF-A0A535L0Q6-F1
#
_cell.length_a   1.000
_cell.length_b   1.000
_cell.length_c   1.000
_cell.angle_alpha   90.00
_cell.angle_beta   90.00
_cell.angle_gamma   90.00
#
_symmetry.space_group_name_H-M   'P 1'
#
loop_
_entity.id
_entity.type
_entity.pdbx_description
1 polymer ?
#
loop_
_entity_poly.entity_id
_entity_poly.type
_entity_poly.pdbx_seq_one_letter_code
_entity_poly.pdbx_strand_id
1 'polypeptide(L)'
;MAAYLKRSPKKPCAWQAINCLLRPALLHEGRRKVSKLNERRKQIAEYSAGEALRELKELRLKLFNLRLQRQRGEVKNNRIFAQTRKDVARLLHRLTQLEGEE
;
A
#
# COMPACT_ATOMS: atom_id res chain seq x y z
N MET A 1 -48.41 25.18 14.65
CA MET A 1 -47.35 24.16 14.81
C MET A 1 -47.10 23.49 13.47
N ALA A 2 -45.93 23.72 12.86
CA ALA A 2 -45.48 22.99 11.68
C ALA A 2 -44.04 22.54 11.93
N ALA A 3 -43.84 21.22 12.01
CA ALA A 3 -42.54 20.60 12.24
C ALA A 3 -41.72 20.62 10.94
N TYR A 4 -40.64 21.40 10.92
CA TYR A 4 -39.69 21.39 9.80
C TYR A 4 -38.88 20.09 9.82
N LEU A 5 -39.15 19.21 8.85
CA LEU A 5 -38.34 18.02 8.57
C LEU A 5 -36.92 18.46 8.16
N LYS A 6 -35.95 18.27 9.07
CA LYS A 6 -34.51 18.45 8.79
C LYS A 6 -34.03 17.41 7.77
N ARG A 7 -34.13 17.70 6.47
CA ARG A 7 -33.40 16.97 5.44
C ARG A 7 -31.99 17.52 5.33
N SER A 8 -31.01 16.81 5.89
CA SER A 8 -29.59 17.10 5.67
C SER A 8 -29.18 16.74 4.23
N PRO A 9 -28.29 17.52 3.59
CA PRO A 9 -27.83 17.26 2.22
C PRO A 9 -26.95 16.00 2.17
N LYS A 10 -27.17 15.13 1.17
CA LYS A 10 -26.47 13.83 1.01
C LYS A 10 -24.98 13.94 0.64
N LYS A 11 -24.48 15.13 0.34
CA LYS A 11 -23.06 15.37 0.03
C LYS A 11 -22.61 16.62 0.79
N PRO A 12 -21.68 16.51 1.74
CA PRO A 12 -21.15 17.69 2.39
C PRO A 12 -20.34 18.48 1.36
N CYS A 13 -20.68 19.76 1.24
CA CYS A 13 -19.94 20.76 0.49
C CYS A 13 -18.48 20.74 0.93
N ALA A 14 -17.56 20.87 -0.02
CA ALA A 14 -16.11 20.80 0.16
C ALA A 14 -15.53 22.01 0.93
N TRP A 15 -15.99 22.25 2.16
CA TRP A 15 -15.39 23.22 3.07
C TRP A 15 -14.51 22.50 4.08
N GLN A 16 -13.29 23.01 4.21
CA GLN A 16 -12.15 22.37 4.85
C GLN A 16 -12.43 22.00 6.32
N ALA A 17 -12.09 20.76 6.67
CA ALA A 17 -12.14 20.21 8.03
C ALA A 17 -11.05 20.77 8.96
N ILE A 18 -10.69 22.05 8.80
CA ILE A 18 -9.56 22.68 9.49
C ILE A 18 -10.01 23.34 10.81
N ASN A 19 -11.29 23.70 10.96
CA ASN A 19 -11.81 24.43 12.13
C ASN A 19 -12.69 23.60 13.09
N CYS A 20 -12.63 22.27 13.06
CA CYS A 20 -13.34 21.45 14.05
C CYS A 20 -12.41 21.09 15.23
N LEU A 21 -12.68 21.66 16.41
CA LEU A 21 -11.99 21.33 17.68
C LEU A 21 -12.30 19.91 18.20
N LEU A 22 -13.24 19.19 17.56
CA LEU A 22 -13.51 17.79 17.83
C LEU A 22 -12.92 16.95 16.70
N ARG A 23 -11.95 16.10 17.04
CA ARG A 23 -11.36 15.13 16.11
C ARG A 23 -12.49 14.26 15.53
N PRO A 24 -12.75 14.28 14.21
CA PRO A 24 -13.85 13.51 13.65
C PRO A 24 -13.63 12.01 13.91
N ALA A 25 -14.62 11.33 14.50
CA ALA A 25 -14.60 9.88 14.68
C ALA A 25 -14.39 9.09 13.37
N LEU A 26 -14.62 9.74 12.21
CA LEU A 26 -14.32 9.21 10.87
C LEU A 26 -12.81 8.98 10.62
N LEU A 27 -11.92 9.61 11.40
CA LEU A 27 -10.48 9.33 11.38
C LEU A 27 -10.10 8.14 12.28
N HIS A 28 -11.02 7.67 13.14
CA HIS A 28 -10.81 6.52 14.02
C HIS A 28 -11.10 5.17 13.38
N GLU A 29 -11.72 5.12 12.20
CA GLU A 29 -11.73 3.91 11.39
C GLU A 29 -10.33 3.69 10.80
N GLY A 30 -9.41 3.27 11.66
CA GLY A 30 -8.10 2.81 11.26
C GLY A 30 -8.26 1.82 10.13
N ARG A 31 -7.67 2.12 8.97
CA ARG A 31 -7.65 1.23 7.80
C ARG A 31 -7.48 -0.21 8.27
N ARG A 32 -8.46 -1.07 7.96
CA ARG A 32 -8.39 -2.50 8.29
C ARG A 32 -7.03 -3.04 7.86
N LYS A 33 -6.24 -3.52 8.82
CA LYS A 33 -4.92 -4.12 8.55
C LYS A 33 -5.14 -5.33 7.65
N VAL A 34 -4.60 -5.28 6.42
CA VAL A 34 -4.68 -6.40 5.48
C VAL A 34 -3.68 -7.46 5.95
N SER A 35 -4.17 -8.58 6.48
CA SER A 35 -3.37 -9.67 7.08
C SER A 35 -2.23 -10.15 6.17
N LYS A 36 -2.54 -10.43 4.90
CA LYS A 36 -1.57 -10.91 3.89
C LYS A 36 -0.40 -9.96 3.64
N LEU A 37 -0.58 -8.65 3.87
CA LEU A 37 0.47 -7.66 3.67
C LEU A 37 1.45 -7.63 4.86
N ASN A 38 1.00 -8.04 6.05
CA ASN A 38 1.86 -8.15 7.23
C ASN A 38 2.79 -9.36 7.14
N GLU A 39 2.33 -10.49 6.63
CA GLU A 39 3.15 -11.71 6.47
C GLU A 39 4.35 -11.46 5.55
N ARG A 40 4.12 -10.87 4.37
CA ARG A 40 5.22 -10.57 3.44
C ARG A 40 6.22 -9.56 3.99
N ARG A 41 5.77 -8.63 4.85
CA ARG A 41 6.67 -7.68 5.53
C ARG A 41 7.56 -8.38 6.55
N LYS A 42 7.02 -9.32 7.33
CA LYS A 42 7.78 -10.12 8.28
C LYS A 42 8.85 -10.95 7.57
N GLN A 43 8.47 -11.66 6.51
CA GLN A 43 9.40 -12.43 5.68
C GLN A 43 10.56 -11.56 5.17
N ILE A 44 10.28 -10.35 4.67
CA ILE A 44 11.32 -9.46 4.15
C ILE A 44 12.25 -8.97 5.26
N ALA A 45 11.74 -8.77 6.47
CA ALA A 45 12.57 -8.36 7.61
C ALA A 45 13.53 -9.48 8.07
N GLU A 46 13.13 -10.73 7.90
CA GLU A 46 13.91 -11.92 8.30
C GLU A 46 15.02 -12.27 7.30
N TYR A 47 15.00 -11.75 6.07
CA TYR A 47 16.03 -12.07 5.08
C TYR A 47 17.42 -11.55 5.47
N SER A 48 18.41 -12.39 5.22
CA SER A 48 19.83 -12.01 5.19
C SER A 48 20.17 -11.17 3.94
N ALA A 49 21.32 -10.47 3.95
CA ALA A 49 21.75 -9.65 2.81
C ALA A 49 21.83 -10.46 1.50
N GLY A 50 22.37 -11.68 1.56
CA GLY A 50 22.48 -12.57 0.41
C GLY A 50 21.13 -13.02 -0.15
N GLU A 51 20.17 -13.35 0.72
CA GLU A 51 18.81 -13.75 0.32
C GLU A 51 18.03 -12.58 -0.25
N ALA A 52 18.12 -11.40 0.39
CA ALA A 52 17.45 -10.19 -0.08
C ALA A 52 17.93 -9.80 -1.49
N LEU A 53 19.22 -9.95 -1.80
CA LEU A 53 19.76 -9.71 -3.14
C LEU A 53 19.27 -10.73 -4.18
N ARG A 54 19.13 -12.01 -3.82
CA ARG A 54 18.58 -13.04 -4.70
C ARG A 54 17.12 -12.75 -5.03
N GLU A 55 16.29 -12.54 -4.02
CA GLU A 55 14.87 -12.22 -4.17
C GLU A 55 14.66 -10.92 -4.97
N LEU A 56 15.54 -9.93 -4.77
CA LEU A 56 15.50 -8.68 -5.53
C LEU A 56 15.69 -8.92 -7.04
N LYS A 57 16.64 -9.79 -7.43
CA LYS A 57 16.87 -10.16 -8.84
C LYS A 57 15.63 -10.85 -9.41
N GLU A 58 15.05 -11.79 -8.68
CA GLU A 58 13.85 -12.52 -9.11
C GLU A 58 12.64 -11.60 -9.31
N LEU A 59 12.39 -10.68 -8.36
CA LEU A 59 11.28 -9.73 -8.47
C LEU A 59 11.47 -8.72 -9.61
N ARG A 60 12.71 -8.34 -9.93
CA ARG A 60 13.02 -7.50 -11.10
C ARG A 60 12.72 -8.24 -12.42
N LEU A 61 13.12 -9.50 -12.52
CA LEU A 61 12.77 -10.36 -13.69
C LEU A 61 11.26 -10.52 -13.80
N LYS A 62 10.57 -10.76 -12.68
CA LYS A 62 9.11 -10.84 -12.66
C LYS A 62 8.45 -9.55 -13.14
N LEU A 63 8.95 -8.38 -12.72
CA LEU A 63 8.46 -7.09 -13.22
C LEU A 63 8.67 -6.92 -14.72
N PHE A 64 9.80 -7.37 -15.26
CA PHE A 64 10.07 -7.33 -16.69
C PHE A 64 9.06 -8.20 -17.46
N ASN A 65 8.87 -9.46 -17.04
CA ASN A 65 7.91 -10.36 -17.66
C ASN A 65 6.48 -9.82 -17.60
N LEU A 66 6.07 -9.26 -16.46
CA LEU A 66 4.76 -8.63 -16.31
C LEU A 66 4.60 -7.43 -17.28
N ARG A 67 5.65 -6.63 -17.48
CA ARG A 67 5.60 -5.51 -18.44
C ARG A 67 5.42 -6.01 -19.88
N LEU A 68 6.12 -7.09 -20.25
CA LEU A 68 5.95 -7.72 -21.57
C LEU A 68 4.52 -8.26 -21.75
N GLN A 69 3.98 -8.98 -20.76
CA GLN A 69 2.60 -9.47 -20.79
C GLN A 69 1.59 -8.32 -20.90
N ARG A 70 1.87 -7.18 -20.26
CA ARG A 70 1.00 -6.00 -20.35
C ARG A 70 0.99 -5.40 -21.75
N GLN A 71 2.14 -5.36 -22.43
CA GLN A 71 2.20 -4.90 -23.82
C GLN A 71 1.38 -5.82 -24.76
N ARG A 72 1.35 -7.12 -24.46
CA ARG A 72 0.52 -8.11 -25.20
C ARG A 72 -0.96 -8.05 -24.85
N GLY A 73 -1.37 -7.31 -23.82
CA GLY A 73 -2.75 -7.25 -23.35
C GLY A 73 -3.20 -8.47 -22.52
N GLU A 74 -2.28 -9.33 -22.11
CA GLU A 74 -2.58 -10.58 -21.39
C GLU A 74 -2.80 -10.38 -19.87
N VAL A 75 -2.45 -9.20 -19.34
CA VAL A 75 -2.50 -8.96 -17.89
C VAL A 75 -3.90 -8.60 -17.42
N LYS A 76 -4.55 -9.56 -16.75
CA LYS A 76 -5.87 -9.37 -16.13
C LYS A 76 -5.82 -8.61 -14.80
N ASN A 77 -4.72 -8.74 -14.04
CA ASN A 77 -4.62 -8.17 -12.68
C ASN A 77 -3.50 -7.12 -12.54
N ASN A 78 -3.87 -5.85 -12.70
CA ASN A 78 -2.94 -4.73 -12.60
C ASN A 78 -2.42 -4.48 -11.17
N ARG A 79 -3.07 -5.03 -10.13
CA ARG A 79 -2.62 -4.85 -8.75
C ARG A 79 -1.26 -5.51 -8.49
N ILE A 80 -0.93 -6.56 -9.25
CA ILE A 80 0.32 -7.30 -9.13
C ILE A 80 1.52 -6.37 -9.37
N PHE A 81 1.46 -5.45 -10.36
CA PHE A 81 2.54 -4.48 -10.58
C PHE A 81 2.81 -3.59 -9.38
N ALA A 82 1.75 -3.10 -8.73
CA ALA A 82 1.89 -2.23 -7.56
C ALA A 82 2.45 -3.02 -6.38
N GLN A 83 2.04 -4.28 -6.21
CA GLN A 83 2.56 -5.16 -5.17
C GLN A 83 4.04 -5.48 -5.39
N THR A 84 4.41 -5.97 -6.57
CA THR A 84 5.79 -6.34 -6.89
C THR A 84 6.75 -5.14 -6.79
N ARG A 85 6.33 -3.94 -7.22
CA ARG A 85 7.13 -2.70 -7.02
C ARG A 85 7.33 -2.37 -5.55
N LYS A 86 6.30 -2.51 -4.72
CA LYS A 86 6.41 -2.28 -3.28
C LYS A 86 7.28 -3.32 -2.61
N ASP A 87 7.24 -4.56 -3.06
CA ASP A 87 8.09 -5.63 -2.52
C ASP A 87 9.57 -5.38 -2.86
N VAL A 88 9.87 -4.97 -4.09
CA VAL A 88 11.23 -4.50 -4.49
C VAL A 88 11.71 -3.36 -3.60
N ALA A 89 10.88 -2.33 -3.38
CA ALA A 89 11.26 -1.19 -2.54
C ALA A 89 11.53 -1.59 -1.08
N ARG A 90 10.80 -2.58 -0.55
CA ARG A 90 11.04 -3.09 0.81
C ARG A 90 12.34 -3.89 0.93
N LEU A 91 12.65 -4.73 -0.06
CA LEU A 91 13.93 -5.45 -0.09
C LEU A 91 15.12 -4.50 -0.18
N LEU A 92 15.03 -3.47 -1.02
CA LEU A 92 16.04 -2.41 -1.09
C LEU A 92 16.21 -1.71 0.25
N HIS A 93 15.10 -1.37 0.92
CA HIS A 93 15.16 -0.77 2.24
C HIS A 93 15.82 -1.69 3.28
N ARG A 94 15.52 -2.99 3.26
CA ARG A 94 16.15 -3.97 4.16
C ARG A 94 17.66 -4.07 3.90
N LEU A 95 18.08 -4.06 2.63
CA LEU A 95 19.50 -4.05 2.27
C LEU A 95 20.20 -2.80 2.82
N THR A 96 19.61 -1.62 2.65
CA THR A 96 20.15 -0.38 3.23
C THR A 96 20.23 -0.42 4.76
N GLN A 97 19.30 -1.09 5.43
CA GLN A 97 19.37 -1.29 6.89
C GLN A 97 20.54 -2.20 7.27
N LEU A 98 20.73 -3.31 6.55
CA LEU A 98 21.82 -4.25 6.80
C LEU A 98 23.20 -3.62 6.50
N GLU A 99 23.30 -2.81 5.44
CA GLU A 99 24.52 -2.07 5.10
C GLU A 99 24.90 -1.00 6.14
N GLY A 100 23.95 -0.53 6.95
CA GLY A 100 24.20 0.43 8.03
C GLY A 100 24.43 -0.21 9.40
N GLU A 101 24.24 -1.52 9.53
CA GLU A 101 24.53 -2.31 10.74
C GLU A 101 25.95 -2.92 10.72
N GLU A 102 26.61 -2.93 9.55
CA GLU A 102 28.04 -3.27 9.35
C GLU A 102 28.95 -2.06 9.63
#